data_AF-A0A418WDV7-F1
#
_entry.id   AF-A0A418WDV7-F1
#
_cell.length_a   1.000
_cell.length_b   1.000
_cell.length_c   1.000
_cell.angle_alpha   90.00
_cell.angle_beta   90.00
_cell.angle_gamma   90.00
#
_symmetry.space_group_name_H-M   'P 1'
#
loop_
_entity.id
_entity.type
_entity.pdbx_description
1 polymer ?
#
loop_
_entity_poly.entity_id
_entity_poly.type
_entity_poly.pdbx_seq_one_letter_code
_entity_poly.pdbx_strand_id
1 'polypeptide(L)'
;MKHLLLLTAAGLLLTACARDPNPGSAGYFSGLGNLLDGTYDDRVAQREAQATSSEQMAQQMQARAAAAATDARRTQADVAAVEARNRKQKAELARLDASYRRALADRNAKQAELDAAKARLEDARRRQAQLEASPPADPAEQARLQAELDAELRALDDMILRSTRPE
;
A
#
# COMPACT_ATOMS: atom_id res chain seq x y z
N MET A 1 -96.85 6.97 31.48
CA MET A 1 -95.47 7.15 32.03
C MET A 1 -94.38 6.40 31.27
N LYS A 2 -94.67 5.31 30.54
CA LYS A 2 -93.67 4.57 29.71
C LYS A 2 -93.10 5.35 28.50
N HIS A 3 -93.84 6.30 27.94
CA HIS A 3 -93.36 7.10 26.79
C HIS A 3 -92.40 8.24 27.16
N LEU A 4 -92.34 8.64 28.44
CA LEU A 4 -91.42 9.68 28.90
C LEU A 4 -89.98 9.16 29.05
N LEU A 5 -89.81 7.84 29.27
CA LEU A 5 -88.52 7.17 29.47
C LEU A 5 -87.83 6.79 28.15
N LEU A 6 -88.59 6.67 27.07
CA LEU A 6 -88.07 6.32 25.74
C LEU A 6 -87.56 7.54 24.96
N LEU A 7 -88.08 8.73 25.25
CA LEU A 7 -87.63 10.00 24.64
C LEU A 7 -86.30 10.50 25.25
N THR A 8 -86.02 10.19 26.52
CA THR A 8 -84.75 10.56 27.18
C THR A 8 -83.56 9.70 26.74
N ALA A 9 -83.80 8.43 26.35
CA ALA A 9 -82.74 7.53 25.88
C ALA A 9 -82.26 7.86 24.46
N ALA A 10 -83.10 8.44 23.60
CA ALA A 10 -82.74 8.82 22.24
C ALA A 10 -81.87 10.11 22.17
N GLY A 11 -81.90 10.95 23.21
CA GLY A 11 -81.08 12.17 23.28
C GLY A 11 -79.59 11.92 23.60
N LEU A 12 -79.26 10.81 24.26
CA LEU A 12 -77.89 10.50 24.71
C LEU A 12 -77.01 9.87 23.61
N LEU A 13 -77.58 9.46 22.48
CA LEU A 13 -76.85 8.84 21.37
C LEU A 13 -76.33 9.84 20.32
N LEU A 14 -76.67 11.14 20.44
CA LEU A 14 -76.22 12.17 19.49
C LEU A 14 -74.97 12.95 19.94
N THR A 15 -74.43 12.68 21.14
CA THR A 15 -73.25 13.40 21.67
C THR A 15 -71.95 12.58 21.61
N ALA A 16 -71.94 11.42 20.95
CA ALA A 16 -70.77 10.55 20.83
C ALA A 16 -70.10 10.60 19.45
N CYS A 17 -70.23 11.71 18.70
CA CYS A 17 -69.39 11.94 17.53
C CYS A 17 -67.94 12.09 17.99
N ALA A 18 -67.15 11.07 17.69
CA ALA A 18 -65.73 10.98 17.96
C ALA A 18 -65.03 12.31 17.58
N ARG A 19 -64.47 12.96 18.59
CA ARG A 19 -63.68 14.18 18.45
C ARG A 19 -62.36 13.77 17.79
N ASP A 20 -62.33 13.85 16.46
CA ASP A 20 -61.10 13.65 15.68
C ASP A 20 -60.13 14.77 16.06
N PRO A 21 -58.96 14.46 16.65
CA PRO A 21 -57.97 15.47 17.04
C PRO A 21 -57.28 16.11 15.83
N ASN A 22 -57.54 15.62 14.62
CA ASN A 22 -56.92 16.14 13.40
C ASN A 22 -57.65 17.41 12.90
N PRO A 23 -57.04 18.61 12.99
CA PRO A 23 -57.69 19.86 12.61
C PRO A 23 -57.88 20.02 11.09
N GLY A 24 -57.24 19.16 10.28
CA GLY A 24 -57.44 19.12 8.83
C GLY A 24 -58.79 18.54 8.40
N SER A 25 -59.47 17.79 9.27
CA SER A 25 -60.77 17.15 9.02
C SER A 25 -61.91 17.72 9.88
N ALA A 26 -61.62 18.58 10.85
CA ALA A 26 -62.61 19.08 11.79
C ALA A 26 -63.18 20.46 11.36
N GLY A 27 -64.51 20.58 11.24
CA GLY A 27 -65.19 21.79 10.75
C GLY A 27 -65.01 23.05 11.62
N TYR A 28 -65.41 24.21 11.08
CA TYR A 28 -65.17 25.58 11.63
C TYR A 28 -65.40 25.75 13.14
N PHE A 29 -66.38 25.05 13.73
CA PHE A 29 -66.71 25.16 15.16
C PHE A 29 -65.74 24.42 16.10
N SER A 30 -65.00 23.41 15.63
CA SER A 30 -63.95 22.76 16.44
C SER A 30 -62.68 23.60 16.54
N GLY A 31 -62.43 24.46 15.54
CA GLY A 31 -61.30 25.39 15.49
C GLY A 31 -61.35 26.43 16.61
N LEU A 32 -62.55 26.94 16.96
CA LEU A 32 -62.76 27.88 18.06
C LEU A 32 -62.54 27.25 19.44
N GLY A 33 -62.90 25.97 19.61
CA GLY A 33 -62.64 25.24 20.85
C GLY A 33 -61.16 25.04 21.13
N ASN A 34 -60.37 24.68 20.09
CA ASN A 34 -58.92 24.51 20.21
C ASN A 34 -58.14 25.83 20.40
N LEU A 35 -58.74 26.97 20.03
CA LEU A 35 -58.17 28.31 20.20
C LEU A 35 -58.21 28.78 21.67
N LEU A 36 -59.22 28.35 22.43
CA LEU A 36 -59.37 28.67 23.86
C LEU A 36 -58.61 27.71 24.79
N ASP A 37 -58.27 26.51 24.31
CA ASP A 37 -57.72 25.40 25.12
C ASP A 37 -56.17 25.35 25.16
N GLY A 38 -55.46 26.35 24.63
CA GLY A 38 -53.98 26.42 24.64
C GLY A 38 -53.25 25.49 23.64
N THR A 39 -53.97 24.57 22.99
CA THR A 39 -53.39 23.57 22.06
C THR A 39 -52.66 24.14 20.83
N TYR A 40 -52.87 25.42 20.50
CA TYR A 40 -52.11 26.10 19.44
C TYR A 40 -50.66 26.34 19.85
N ASP A 41 -50.45 26.84 21.07
CA ASP A 41 -49.12 27.15 21.59
C ASP A 41 -48.27 25.87 21.72
N ASP A 42 -48.88 24.77 22.17
CA ASP A 42 -48.22 23.45 22.22
C ASP A 42 -47.73 22.98 20.84
N ARG A 43 -48.52 23.20 19.78
CA ARG A 43 -48.12 22.84 18.41
C ARG A 43 -47.01 23.73 17.87
N VAL A 44 -47.02 25.01 18.21
CA VAL A 44 -45.94 25.94 17.85
C VAL A 44 -44.67 25.51 18.55
N ALA A 45 -44.71 25.30 19.87
CA ALA A 45 -43.57 24.82 20.65
C ALA A 45 -43.02 23.48 20.14
N GLN A 46 -43.91 22.54 19.77
CA GLN A 46 -43.50 21.26 19.17
C GLN A 46 -42.79 21.44 17.83
N ARG A 47 -43.30 22.33 16.96
CA ARG A 47 -42.68 22.62 15.65
C ARG A 47 -41.35 23.33 15.82
N GLU A 48 -41.23 24.28 16.74
CA GLU A 48 -39.98 24.97 17.06
C GLU A 48 -38.93 24.01 17.62
N ALA A 49 -39.34 23.10 18.52
CA ALA A 49 -38.46 22.06 19.04
C ALA A 49 -37.99 21.10 17.92
N GLN A 50 -38.89 20.70 17.03
CA GLN A 50 -38.56 19.84 15.89
C GLN A 50 -37.65 20.54 14.88
N ALA A 51 -37.90 21.81 14.57
CA ALA A 51 -37.04 22.61 13.70
C ALA A 51 -35.63 22.74 14.29
N THR A 52 -35.54 23.12 15.57
CA THR A 52 -34.25 23.23 16.29
C THR A 52 -33.51 21.89 16.29
N SER A 53 -34.20 20.78 16.57
CA SER A 53 -33.59 19.44 16.54
C SER A 53 -33.10 19.05 15.14
N SER A 54 -33.86 19.39 14.10
CA SER A 54 -33.49 19.11 12.70
C SER A 54 -32.28 19.93 12.28
N GLU A 55 -32.21 21.20 12.67
CA GLU A 55 -31.06 22.08 12.42
C GLU A 55 -29.80 21.58 13.11
N GLN A 56 -29.90 21.19 14.39
CA GLN A 56 -28.78 20.59 15.12
C GLN A 56 -28.28 19.31 14.45
N MET A 57 -29.20 18.46 13.99
CA MET A 57 -28.85 17.23 13.28
C MET A 57 -28.17 17.53 11.93
N ALA A 58 -28.68 18.51 11.18
CA ALA A 58 -28.08 18.94 9.91
C ALA A 58 -26.66 19.49 10.11
N GLN A 59 -26.45 20.32 11.12
CA GLN A 59 -25.12 20.84 11.49
C GLN A 59 -24.16 19.72 11.88
N GLN A 60 -24.64 18.75 12.69
CA GLN A 60 -23.82 17.60 13.07
C GLN A 60 -23.45 16.74 11.87
N MET A 61 -24.39 16.49 10.95
CA MET A 61 -24.12 15.74 9.72
C MET A 61 -23.13 16.49 8.82
N GLN A 62 -23.25 17.80 8.68
CA GLN A 62 -22.32 18.62 7.91
C GLN A 62 -20.91 18.59 8.50
N ALA A 63 -20.79 18.70 9.83
CA ALA A 63 -19.51 18.60 10.52
C ALA A 63 -18.86 17.21 10.32
N ARG A 64 -19.65 16.13 10.44
CA ARG A 64 -19.18 14.76 10.18
C ARG A 64 -18.74 14.57 8.73
N ALA A 65 -19.48 15.11 7.76
CA ALA A 65 -19.12 15.05 6.35
C ALA A 65 -17.81 15.79 6.06
N ALA A 66 -17.61 16.97 6.66
CA ALA A 66 -16.38 17.74 6.53
C ALA A 66 -15.17 17.01 7.15
N ALA A 67 -15.34 16.40 8.32
CA ALA A 67 -14.32 15.58 8.96
C ALA A 67 -13.97 14.36 8.09
N ALA A 68 -14.96 13.61 7.63
CA ALA A 68 -14.76 12.45 6.77
C ALA A 68 -14.06 12.81 5.44
N ALA A 69 -14.40 13.95 4.83
CA ALA A 69 -13.73 14.43 3.63
C ALA A 69 -12.25 14.77 3.87
N THR A 70 -11.94 15.32 5.05
CA THR A 70 -10.55 15.62 5.45
C THR A 70 -9.76 14.34 5.68
N ASP A 71 -10.34 13.37 6.39
CA ASP A 71 -9.74 12.06 6.64
C ASP A 71 -9.50 11.27 5.35
N ALA A 72 -10.45 11.32 4.41
CA ALA A 72 -10.31 10.70 3.10
C ALA A 72 -9.13 11.30 2.32
N ARG A 73 -8.98 12.63 2.30
CA ARG A 73 -7.85 13.32 1.64
C ARG A 73 -6.52 12.94 2.28
N ARG A 74 -6.46 12.90 3.62
CA ARG A 74 -5.25 12.48 4.35
C ARG A 74 -4.87 11.05 4.00
N THR A 75 -5.84 10.14 4.07
CA THR A 75 -5.65 8.73 3.72
C THR A 75 -5.16 8.57 2.28
N GLN A 76 -5.75 9.31 1.34
CA GLN A 76 -5.32 9.29 -0.06
C GLN A 76 -3.87 9.77 -0.23
N ALA A 77 -3.47 10.83 0.48
CA ALA A 77 -2.09 11.31 0.47
C ALA A 77 -1.12 10.29 1.08
N ASP A 78 -1.51 9.62 2.17
CA ASP A 78 -0.70 8.57 2.80
C ASP A 78 -0.51 7.36 1.88
N VAL A 79 -1.57 6.93 1.20
CA VAL A 79 -1.50 5.85 0.18
C VAL A 79 -0.55 6.24 -0.94
N ALA A 80 -0.69 7.45 -1.52
CA ALA A 80 0.18 7.91 -2.58
C ALA A 80 1.66 7.98 -2.15
N ALA A 81 1.93 8.39 -0.90
CA ALA A 81 3.27 8.42 -0.33
C ALA A 81 3.86 7.00 -0.15
N VAL A 82 3.06 6.05 0.34
CA VAL A 82 3.46 4.64 0.47
C VAL A 82 3.76 4.04 -0.90
N GLU A 83 2.91 4.27 -1.89
CA GLU A 83 3.13 3.79 -3.25
C GLU A 83 4.41 4.36 -3.88
N ALA A 84 4.68 5.65 -3.67
CA ALA A 84 5.91 6.28 -4.13
C ALA A 84 7.16 5.65 -3.48
N ARG A 85 7.11 5.38 -2.17
CA ARG A 85 8.16 4.64 -1.47
C ARG A 85 8.35 3.24 -2.02
N ASN A 86 7.25 2.51 -2.27
CA ASN A 86 7.28 1.16 -2.83
C ASN A 86 7.93 1.14 -4.22
N ARG A 87 7.58 2.10 -5.09
CA ARG A 87 8.20 2.26 -6.42
C ARG A 87 9.71 2.51 -6.31
N LYS A 88 10.15 3.37 -5.39
CA LYS A 88 11.57 3.64 -5.14
C LYS A 88 12.31 2.38 -4.68
N GLN A 89 11.76 1.66 -3.72
CA GLN A 89 12.34 0.41 -3.21
C GLN A 89 12.45 -0.66 -4.30
N LYS A 90 11.42 -0.82 -5.14
CA LYS A 90 11.47 -1.74 -6.29
C LYS A 90 12.57 -1.38 -7.29
N ALA A 91 12.74 -0.10 -7.59
CA ALA A 91 13.82 0.36 -8.47
C ALA A 91 15.21 0.10 -7.87
N GLU A 92 15.36 0.26 -6.56
CA GLU A 92 16.60 -0.04 -5.84
C GLU A 92 16.91 -1.54 -5.84
N LEU A 93 15.91 -2.39 -5.58
CA LEU A 93 16.06 -3.84 -5.67
C LEU A 93 16.47 -4.29 -7.09
N ALA A 94 15.87 -3.72 -8.13
CA ALA A 94 16.25 -4.02 -9.50
C ALA A 94 17.70 -3.61 -9.82
N ARG A 95 18.17 -2.48 -9.28
CA ARG A 95 19.57 -2.04 -9.41
C ARG A 95 20.52 -2.99 -8.67
N LEU A 96 20.15 -3.39 -7.46
CA LEU A 96 20.96 -4.32 -6.66
C LEU A 96 21.05 -5.70 -7.32
N ASP A 97 19.95 -6.23 -7.85
CA ASP A 97 19.94 -7.49 -8.60
C ASP A 97 20.82 -7.41 -9.87
N ALA A 98 20.74 -6.30 -10.62
CA ALA A 98 21.62 -6.09 -11.77
C ALA A 98 23.10 -6.03 -11.37
N SER A 99 23.43 -5.35 -10.26
CA SER A 99 24.78 -5.28 -9.72
C SER A 99 25.27 -6.65 -9.26
N TYR A 100 24.42 -7.43 -8.58
CA TYR A 100 24.72 -8.77 -8.13
C TYR A 100 25.01 -9.71 -9.30
N ARG A 101 24.19 -9.68 -10.36
CA ARG A 101 24.42 -10.48 -11.57
C ARG A 101 25.73 -10.13 -12.28
N ARG A 102 26.08 -8.84 -12.34
CA ARG A 102 27.38 -8.39 -12.88
C ARG A 102 28.53 -8.92 -12.04
N ALA A 103 28.49 -8.73 -10.72
CA ALA A 103 29.53 -9.23 -9.83
C ALA A 103 29.68 -10.76 -9.92
N LEU A 104 28.58 -11.50 -10.07
CA LEU A 104 28.61 -12.94 -10.28
C LEU A 104 29.25 -13.32 -11.63
N ALA A 105 28.91 -12.61 -12.70
CA ALA A 105 29.51 -12.82 -14.02
C ALA A 105 31.01 -12.52 -14.00
N ASP A 106 31.41 -11.41 -13.38
CA ASP A 106 32.82 -11.01 -13.23
C ASP A 106 33.60 -12.04 -12.41
N ARG A 107 33.00 -12.53 -11.32
CA ARG A 107 33.59 -13.63 -10.52
C ARG A 107 33.79 -14.88 -11.37
N ASN A 108 32.79 -15.28 -12.15
CA ASN A 108 32.89 -16.47 -13.00
C ASN A 108 33.95 -16.30 -14.10
N ALA A 109 34.07 -15.11 -14.68
CA ALA A 109 35.11 -14.78 -15.65
C ALA A 109 36.51 -14.86 -15.01
N LYS A 110 36.71 -14.21 -13.86
CA LYS A 110 37.97 -14.30 -13.09
C LYS A 110 38.33 -15.73 -12.71
N GLN A 111 37.33 -16.56 -12.34
CA GLN A 111 37.55 -17.97 -12.05
C GLN A 111 38.00 -18.75 -13.29
N ALA A 112 37.36 -18.52 -14.45
CA ALA A 112 37.77 -19.15 -15.71
C ALA A 112 39.17 -18.73 -16.15
N GLU A 113 39.53 -17.45 -15.98
CA GLU A 113 40.88 -16.94 -16.23
C GLU A 113 41.92 -17.62 -15.31
N LEU A 114 41.60 -17.75 -14.02
CA LEU A 114 42.45 -18.44 -13.05
C LEU A 114 42.67 -19.92 -13.44
N ASP A 115 41.61 -20.62 -13.83
CA ASP A 115 41.70 -22.03 -14.23
C ASP A 115 42.51 -22.19 -15.52
N ALA A 116 42.35 -21.29 -16.49
CA ALA A 116 43.17 -21.25 -17.70
C ALA A 116 44.65 -20.94 -17.40
N ALA A 117 44.94 -20.00 -16.50
CA ALA A 117 46.30 -19.68 -16.08
C ALA A 117 46.98 -20.87 -15.40
N LYS A 118 46.27 -21.59 -14.52
CA LYS A 118 46.76 -22.83 -13.90
C LYS A 118 47.06 -23.91 -14.94
N ALA A 119 46.18 -24.11 -15.93
CA ALA A 119 46.42 -25.08 -16.98
C ALA A 119 47.68 -24.76 -17.82
N ARG A 120 47.90 -23.47 -18.13
CA ARG A 120 49.12 -23.01 -18.82
C ARG A 120 50.38 -23.19 -17.96
N LEU A 121 50.28 -22.93 -16.66
CA LEU A 121 51.39 -23.13 -15.72
C LEU A 121 51.82 -24.59 -15.68
N GLU A 122 50.86 -25.52 -15.57
CA GLU A 122 51.14 -26.95 -15.61
C GLU A 122 51.73 -27.39 -16.96
N ASP A 123 51.25 -26.82 -18.06
CA ASP A 123 51.83 -27.10 -19.37
C ASP A 123 53.28 -26.61 -19.51
N ALA A 124 53.55 -25.37 -19.08
CA ALA A 124 54.90 -24.80 -19.07
C ALA A 124 55.84 -25.63 -18.18
N ARG A 125 55.39 -26.09 -17.01
CA ARG A 125 56.16 -27.02 -16.15
C ARG A 125 56.47 -28.34 -16.84
N ARG A 126 55.54 -28.90 -17.61
CA ARG A 126 55.81 -30.11 -18.41
C ARG A 126 56.84 -29.85 -19.50
N ARG A 127 56.77 -28.70 -20.20
CA ARG A 127 57.78 -28.29 -21.19
C ARG A 127 59.16 -28.12 -20.53
N GLN A 128 59.22 -27.59 -19.31
CA GLN A 128 60.46 -27.45 -18.53
C GLN A 128 61.08 -28.81 -18.25
N ALA A 129 60.29 -29.73 -17.71
CA ALA A 129 60.75 -31.09 -17.42
C ALA A 129 61.21 -31.84 -18.69
N GLN A 130 60.57 -31.59 -19.84
CA GLN A 130 61.00 -32.16 -21.12
C GLN A 130 62.33 -31.59 -21.60
N LEU A 131 62.54 -30.28 -21.51
CA LEU A 131 63.83 -29.64 -21.83
C LEU A 131 64.96 -30.13 -20.92
N GLU A 132 64.67 -30.36 -19.64
CA GLU A 132 65.64 -30.92 -18.68
C GLU A 132 65.97 -32.38 -18.99
N ALA A 133 64.97 -33.19 -19.39
CA ALA A 133 65.15 -34.59 -19.73
C ALA A 133 65.79 -34.81 -21.11
N SER A 134 65.63 -33.87 -22.04
CA SER A 134 66.12 -33.95 -23.42
C SER A 134 66.60 -32.58 -23.89
N PRO A 135 67.78 -32.14 -23.41
CA PRO A 135 68.31 -30.82 -23.75
C PRO A 135 68.70 -30.73 -25.24
N PRO A 136 68.49 -29.57 -25.89
CA PRO A 136 68.98 -29.30 -27.24
C PRO A 136 70.51 -29.51 -27.33
N ALA A 137 70.98 -29.93 -28.50
CA ALA A 137 72.42 -30.12 -28.74
C ALA A 137 73.19 -28.79 -28.77
N ASP A 138 72.53 -27.68 -29.10
CA ASP A 138 73.11 -26.34 -29.05
C ASP A 138 72.87 -25.68 -27.67
N PRO A 139 73.93 -25.39 -26.89
CA PRO A 139 73.81 -24.72 -25.59
C PRO A 139 73.18 -23.33 -25.67
N ALA A 140 73.37 -22.62 -26.79
CA ALA A 140 72.79 -21.28 -26.97
C ALA A 140 71.27 -21.37 -27.17
N GLU A 141 70.80 -22.36 -27.93
CA GLU A 141 69.37 -22.65 -28.10
C GLU A 141 68.72 -23.06 -26.78
N GLN A 142 69.39 -23.94 -26.02
CA GLN A 142 68.93 -24.35 -24.70
C GLN A 142 68.76 -23.15 -23.75
N ALA A 143 69.76 -22.28 -23.65
CA ALA A 143 69.71 -21.11 -22.78
C ALA A 143 68.57 -20.14 -23.16
N ARG A 144 68.28 -19.98 -24.46
CA ARG A 144 67.17 -19.14 -24.93
C ARG A 144 65.81 -19.72 -24.57
N LEU A 145 65.61 -21.01 -24.83
CA LEU A 145 64.36 -21.71 -24.49
C LEU A 145 64.11 -21.72 -22.98
N GLN A 146 65.15 -21.97 -22.18
CA GLN A 146 65.06 -21.94 -20.72
C GLN A 146 64.65 -20.55 -20.22
N ALA A 147 65.28 -19.49 -20.74
CA ALA A 147 64.98 -18.11 -20.34
C ALA A 147 63.55 -17.67 -20.72
N GLU A 148 63.06 -18.10 -21.89
CA GLU A 148 61.68 -17.85 -22.32
C GLU A 148 60.67 -18.54 -21.40
N LEU A 149 60.93 -19.81 -21.06
CA LEU A 149 60.06 -20.59 -20.20
C LEU A 149 60.04 -20.07 -18.76
N ASP A 150 61.19 -19.70 -18.22
CA ASP A 150 61.30 -19.08 -16.89
C ASP A 150 60.54 -17.74 -16.82
N ALA A 151 60.57 -16.96 -17.89
CA ALA A 151 59.80 -15.72 -17.99
C ALA A 151 58.29 -16.00 -18.06
N GLU A 152 57.86 -17.00 -18.83
CA GLU A 152 56.47 -17.45 -18.92
C GLU A 152 55.94 -17.92 -17.56
N LEU A 153 56.70 -18.77 -16.85
CA LEU A 153 56.36 -19.30 -15.53
C LEU A 153 56.19 -18.18 -14.49
N ARG A 154 57.14 -17.23 -14.43
CA ARG A 154 57.04 -16.07 -13.52
C ARG A 154 55.82 -15.21 -13.83
N ALA A 155 55.53 -14.97 -15.11
CA ALA A 155 54.37 -14.18 -15.51
C ALA A 155 53.04 -14.86 -15.12
N LEU A 156 52.95 -16.19 -15.24
CA LEU A 156 51.77 -16.96 -14.86
C LEU A 156 51.59 -17.03 -13.33
N ASP A 157 52.67 -17.23 -12.58
CA ASP A 157 52.62 -17.21 -11.11
C ASP A 157 52.19 -15.83 -10.58
N ASP A 158 52.73 -14.74 -11.13
CA ASP A 158 52.33 -13.38 -10.78
C ASP A 158 50.84 -13.11 -11.08
N MET A 159 50.35 -13.60 -12.22
CA MET A 159 48.95 -13.48 -12.62
C MET A 159 48.03 -14.22 -11.65
N ILE A 160 48.39 -15.46 -11.28
CA ILE A 160 47.63 -16.27 -10.31
C ILE A 160 47.61 -15.56 -8.95
N LEU A 161 48.75 -15.10 -8.45
CA LEU A 161 48.84 -14.41 -7.16
C LEU A 161 47.98 -13.15 -7.11
N ARG A 162 47.96 -12.36 -8.19
CA ARG A 162 47.10 -11.16 -8.30
C ARG A 162 45.63 -11.51 -8.34
N SER A 163 45.25 -12.56 -9.06
CA SER A 163 43.85 -13.00 -9.18
C SER A 163 43.27 -13.61 -7.89
N THR A 164 44.13 -14.11 -6.99
CA THR A 164 43.71 -14.70 -5.70
C THR A 164 43.72 -13.74 -4.52
N ARG A 165 44.24 -12.51 -4.67
CA ARG A 165 44.20 -11.52 -3.59
C ARG A 165 42.77 -10.96 -3.46
N PRO A 166 42.18 -10.96 -2.26
CA PRO A 166 40.97 -10.18 -2.02
C PRO A 166 41.32 -8.70 -2.22
N GLU A 167 40.54 -8.01 -3.05
CA GLU A 167 40.54 -6.54 -3.13
C GLU A 167 39.97 -5.93 -1.85
#